data_AF-A0A645E3X8-F1
#
_entry.id   AF-A0A645E3X8-F1
#
_cell.length_a   1.000
_cell.length_b   1.000
_cell.length_c   1.000
_cell.angle_alpha   90.00
_cell.angle_beta   90.00
_cell.angle_gamma   90.00
#
_symmetry.space_group_name_H-M   'P 1'
#
loop_
_entity.id
_entity.type
_entity.pdbx_description
1 polymer ?
#
loop_
_entity_poly.entity_id
_entity_poly.type
_entity_poly.pdbx_seq_one_letter_code
_entity_poly.pdbx_strand_id
1 'polypeptide(L)'
;MKAALRDFSTESNLAVITEDGAYYTFNVKYADEPMKLSIEMTDFIHDGEAVNRPNNAMEIYMRELGSESPLLVKLIMKSIYKNNDREIKHIGSKRFSIQYTLKGIYTHNGLLYFHMQLKNSSNVPFDVDYITFKIVDKKVAKRTAIQEQVIMPLRAHNNLTYIGGKKTERCVFTLQKFTIPDDKQLIIELNEKEGGRHQSFIVENADLVRAKVINELKTK
;
A
#
# COMPACT_ATOMS: atom_id res chain seq x y z
N MET A 1 -18.97 -20.05 15.53
CA MET A 1 -19.64 -18.96 16.29
C MET A 1 -19.83 -19.45 17.73
N LYS A 2 -18.98 -19.03 18.68
CA LYS A 2 -19.01 -19.49 20.10
C LYS A 2 -19.93 -18.65 21.01
N ALA A 3 -20.39 -17.49 20.55
CA ALA A 3 -21.19 -16.54 21.31
C ALA A 3 -22.71 -16.86 21.35
N ALA A 4 -23.14 -18.00 20.81
CA ALA A 4 -24.55 -18.40 20.75
C ALA A 4 -25.00 -19.32 21.89
N LEU A 5 -24.11 -19.60 22.87
CA LEU A 5 -24.41 -20.43 24.05
C LEU A 5 -24.59 -19.51 25.26
N ARG A 6 -25.76 -19.62 25.89
CA ARG A 6 -26.24 -18.80 27.02
C ARG A 6 -25.40 -18.95 28.31
N ASP A 7 -24.49 -19.92 28.35
CA ASP A 7 -23.68 -20.29 29.53
C ASP A 7 -22.20 -19.85 29.45
N PHE A 8 -21.85 -18.85 28.64
CA PHE A 8 -20.51 -18.23 28.68
C PHE A 8 -20.38 -17.29 29.91
N SER A 9 -20.35 -17.89 31.10
CA SER A 9 -20.24 -17.19 32.40
C SER A 9 -18.82 -16.83 32.80
N THR A 10 -17.82 -17.33 32.07
CA THR A 10 -16.40 -17.05 32.32
C THR A 10 -15.90 -15.91 31.43
N GLU A 11 -15.18 -14.98 32.05
CA GLU A 11 -14.50 -13.89 31.35
C GLU A 11 -13.55 -14.47 30.29
N SER A 12 -13.63 -13.95 29.06
CA SER A 12 -12.75 -14.30 27.95
C SER A 12 -12.07 -13.03 27.42
N ASN A 13 -11.11 -13.18 26.53
CA ASN A 13 -10.38 -12.06 25.93
C ASN A 13 -10.63 -11.96 24.43
N LEU A 14 -10.85 -10.74 23.94
CA LEU A 14 -10.85 -10.37 22.53
C LEU A 14 -9.60 -9.53 22.26
N ALA A 15 -8.81 -9.92 21.27
CA ALA A 15 -7.69 -9.14 20.78
C ALA A 15 -8.00 -8.62 19.37
N VAL A 16 -7.76 -7.33 19.14
CA VAL A 16 -7.94 -6.67 17.84
C VAL A 16 -6.62 -6.03 17.45
N ILE A 17 -6.12 -6.37 16.26
CA ILE A 17 -4.95 -5.74 15.65
C ILE A 17 -5.44 -4.91 14.47
N THR A 18 -5.18 -3.61 14.48
CA THR A 18 -5.53 -2.72 13.37
C THR A 18 -4.43 -2.70 12.30
N GLU A 19 -4.76 -2.23 11.10
CA GLU A 19 -3.83 -2.14 9.97
C GLU A 19 -2.58 -1.29 10.27
N ASP A 20 -2.71 -0.29 11.14
CA ASP A 20 -1.62 0.56 11.63
C ASP A 20 -0.91 0.01 12.87
N GLY A 21 -1.13 -1.27 13.20
CA GLY A 21 -0.34 -1.99 14.20
C GLY A 21 -0.77 -1.76 15.65
N ALA A 22 -1.88 -1.05 15.89
CA ALA A 22 -2.40 -0.90 17.22
C ALA A 22 -3.07 -2.21 17.67
N TYR A 23 -2.62 -2.73 18.81
CA TYR A 23 -3.17 -3.91 19.46
C TYR A 23 -4.06 -3.51 20.61
N TYR A 24 -5.33 -3.90 20.55
CA TYR A 24 -6.30 -3.69 21.61
C TYR A 24 -6.66 -5.05 22.21
N THR A 25 -6.69 -5.12 23.54
CA THR A 25 -7.24 -6.28 24.25
C THR A 25 -8.41 -5.86 25.12
N PHE A 26 -9.50 -6.62 24.99
CA PHE A 26 -10.75 -6.42 25.72
C PHE A 26 -11.05 -7.68 26.50
N ASN A 27 -11.37 -7.52 27.78
CA ASN A 27 -12.04 -8.58 28.50
C ASN A 27 -13.52 -8.57 28.11
N VAL A 28 -14.03 -9.71 27.69
CA VAL A 28 -15.39 -9.89 27.19
C VAL A 28 -16.12 -10.87 28.10
N LYS A 29 -17.29 -10.46 28.54
CA LYS A 29 -18.25 -11.30 29.28
C LYS A 29 -19.59 -11.26 28.58
N TYR A 30 -20.35 -12.34 28.68
CA TYR A 30 -21.74 -12.35 28.22
C TYR A 30 -22.59 -11.38 29.05
N ALA A 31 -23.48 -10.64 28.38
CA ALA A 31 -24.48 -9.79 29.01
C ALA A 31 -25.76 -9.84 28.16
N ASP A 32 -26.90 -10.15 28.77
CA ASP A 32 -28.19 -10.22 28.08
C ASP A 32 -28.61 -8.85 27.50
N GLU A 33 -28.28 -7.76 28.20
CA GLU A 33 -28.51 -6.38 27.76
C GLU A 33 -27.19 -5.57 27.82
N PRO A 34 -26.38 -5.60 26.74
CA PRO A 34 -25.09 -4.91 26.74
C PRO A 34 -25.27 -3.39 26.71
N MET A 35 -24.66 -2.68 27.67
CA MET A 35 -24.72 -1.20 27.72
C MET A 35 -23.95 -0.51 26.58
N LYS A 36 -22.98 -1.21 25.96
CA LYS A 36 -22.19 -0.71 24.83
C LYS A 36 -22.25 -1.74 23.71
N LEU A 37 -22.89 -1.35 22.60
CA LEU A 37 -23.05 -2.18 21.40
C LEU A 37 -21.97 -1.92 20.34
N SER A 38 -21.32 -0.77 20.40
CA SER A 38 -20.28 -0.38 19.45
C SER A 38 -19.10 0.22 20.19
N ILE A 39 -17.92 -0.25 19.84
CA ILE A 39 -16.65 0.29 20.31
C ILE A 39 -16.05 0.98 19.09
N GLU A 40 -16.04 2.30 19.13
CA GLU A 40 -15.32 3.07 18.12
C GLU A 40 -13.82 2.99 18.47
N MET A 41 -13.04 2.47 17.54
CA MET A 41 -11.58 2.38 17.65
C MET A 41 -10.95 3.69 17.19
N THR A 42 -11.61 4.83 17.47
CA THR A 42 -11.11 6.15 17.14
C THR A 42 -10.11 6.56 18.19
N ASP A 43 -8.84 6.36 17.88
CA ASP A 43 -7.78 7.28 18.27
C ASP A 43 -6.64 7.23 17.22
N PHE A 44 -5.91 8.35 17.07
CA PHE A 44 -4.60 8.54 16.36
C PHE A 44 -4.51 9.09 14.94
N ILE A 45 -5.53 9.74 14.38
CA ILE A 45 -5.27 10.81 13.38
C ILE A 45 -5.91 12.11 13.86
N HIS A 46 -5.51 12.57 15.04
CA HIS A 46 -5.58 13.99 15.35
C HIS A 46 -4.24 14.59 14.95
N ASP A 47 -4.29 15.65 14.14
CA ASP A 47 -3.12 16.46 13.80
C ASP A 47 -2.59 17.11 15.08
N GLY A 48 -1.60 16.47 15.71
CA GLY A 48 -0.87 17.02 16.85
C GLY A 48 -1.36 16.56 18.23
N GLU A 49 -0.40 16.56 19.15
CA GLU A 49 -0.52 16.39 20.60
C GLU A 49 -0.58 14.94 21.14
N ALA A 50 0.30 14.70 22.10
CA ALA A 50 0.68 13.43 22.71
C ALA A 50 -0.34 12.87 23.73
N VAL A 51 -1.64 13.02 23.48
CA VAL A 51 -2.68 12.80 24.51
C VAL A 51 -3.86 12.00 23.98
N ASN A 52 -3.68 10.69 23.83
CA ASN A 52 -4.70 9.65 24.08
C ASN A 52 -4.18 8.28 23.64
N ARG A 53 -3.10 7.79 24.25
CA ARG A 53 -2.77 6.35 24.17
C ARG A 53 -3.74 5.60 25.10
N PRO A 54 -4.62 4.71 24.62
CA PRO A 54 -5.33 3.85 25.56
C PRO A 54 -4.27 2.99 26.25
N ASN A 55 -4.38 2.88 27.58
CA ASN A 55 -3.38 2.23 28.45
C ASN A 55 -3.10 0.75 28.11
N ASN A 56 -3.80 0.18 27.12
CA ASN A 56 -3.70 -1.20 26.65
C ASN A 56 -3.18 -1.35 25.21
N ALA A 57 -2.80 -0.26 24.52
CA ALA A 57 -2.23 -0.34 23.17
C ALA A 57 -0.77 -0.81 23.20
N MET A 58 -0.51 -2.03 22.72
CA MET A 58 0.85 -2.45 22.36
C MET A 58 1.08 -2.25 20.86
N GLU A 59 2.26 -1.81 20.47
CA GLU A 59 2.62 -1.70 19.06
C GLU A 59 3.07 -3.08 18.58
N ILE A 60 2.27 -3.71 17.70
CA ILE A 60 2.65 -4.98 17.08
C ILE A 60 3.37 -4.67 15.78
N TYR A 61 4.67 -4.93 15.80
CA TYR A 61 5.47 -5.02 14.58
C TYR A 61 4.97 -6.19 13.74
N MET A 62 4.41 -5.88 12.58
CA MET A 62 4.03 -6.90 11.61
C MET A 62 5.30 -7.39 10.93
N ARG A 63 5.61 -8.70 11.04
CA ARG A 63 6.85 -9.32 10.51
C ARG A 63 7.16 -8.92 9.06
N GLU A 64 6.13 -8.71 8.26
CA GLU A 64 6.24 -8.33 6.85
C GLU A 64 6.82 -6.92 6.62
N LEU A 65 6.74 -6.03 7.61
CA LEU A 65 7.38 -4.69 7.58
C LEU A 65 8.78 -4.70 8.23
N GLY A 66 9.29 -5.88 8.58
CA GLY A 66 10.59 -6.03 9.24
C GLY A 66 10.60 -5.38 10.63
N SER A 67 11.49 -4.41 10.82
CA SER A 67 11.66 -3.68 12.08
C SER A 67 10.94 -2.33 12.11
N GLU A 68 10.15 -2.02 11.08
CA GLU A 68 9.45 -0.74 10.98
C GLU A 68 8.08 -0.75 11.64
N SER A 69 7.75 0.38 12.25
CA SER A 69 6.42 0.65 12.79
C SER A 69 5.40 0.77 11.64
N PRO A 70 4.27 0.05 11.67
CA PRO A 70 3.21 0.24 10.67
C PRO A 70 2.69 1.69 10.61
N LEU A 71 2.69 2.40 11.74
CA LEU A 71 2.34 3.82 11.80
C LEU A 71 3.37 4.67 11.03
N LEU A 72 4.66 4.44 11.22
CA LEU A 72 5.71 5.17 10.49
C LEU A 72 5.61 4.93 8.98
N VAL A 73 5.39 3.68 8.55
CA VAL A 73 5.15 3.35 7.14
C VAL A 73 3.95 4.14 6.58
N LYS A 74 2.82 4.18 7.32
CA LYS A 74 1.62 4.95 6.95
C LYS A 74 1.93 6.44 6.83
N LEU A 75 2.70 7.02 7.76
CA LEU A 75 3.11 8.43 7.73
C LEU A 75 4.03 8.75 6.54
N ILE A 76 4.99 7.87 6.23
CA ILE A 76 5.86 8.00 5.05
C ILE A 76 5.03 8.01 3.77
N MET A 77 4.12 7.04 3.60
CA MET A 77 3.25 6.98 2.43
C MET A 77 2.39 8.23 2.28
N LYS A 78 1.80 8.72 3.38
CA LYS A 78 1.01 9.96 3.43
C LYS A 78 1.87 11.18 3.06
N SER A 79 3.11 11.25 3.54
CA SER A 79 4.04 12.34 3.22
C SER A 79 4.43 12.34 1.74
N ILE A 80 4.80 11.20 1.17
CA ILE A 80 5.09 11.05 -0.26
C ILE A 80 3.89 11.49 -1.11
N TYR A 81 2.69 11.03 -0.73
CA TYR A 81 1.46 11.40 -1.40
C TYR A 81 1.17 12.91 -1.33
N LYS A 82 1.32 13.53 -0.15
CA LYS A 82 1.11 14.97 0.04
C LYS A 82 2.14 15.82 -0.73
N ASN A 83 3.43 15.49 -0.63
CA ASN A 83 4.52 16.25 -1.26
C ASN A 83 4.41 16.22 -2.78
N ASN A 84 3.95 15.09 -3.35
CA ASN A 84 3.70 14.94 -4.77
C ASN A 84 4.92 15.14 -5.69
N ASP A 85 6.13 14.95 -5.16
CA ASP A 85 7.38 15.19 -5.90
C ASP A 85 7.50 14.29 -7.14
N ARG A 86 8.18 14.81 -8.17
CA ARG A 86 8.45 14.12 -9.44
C ARG A 86 9.95 13.90 -9.60
N GLU A 87 10.44 12.86 -8.93
CA GLU A 87 11.84 12.44 -8.94
C GLU A 87 12.21 11.71 -10.25
N ILE A 88 11.30 10.89 -10.77
CA ILE A 88 11.50 10.11 -12.00
C ILE A 88 10.67 10.71 -13.13
N LYS A 89 11.31 11.13 -14.22
CA LYS A 89 10.64 11.81 -15.34
C LYS A 89 10.52 10.97 -16.61
N HIS A 90 11.35 9.93 -16.75
CA HIS A 90 11.45 9.09 -17.95
C HIS A 90 10.58 7.82 -17.93
N ILE A 91 9.96 7.48 -16.79
CA ILE A 91 9.22 6.22 -16.64
C ILE A 91 7.71 6.47 -16.64
N GLY A 92 7.04 5.78 -17.57
CA GLY A 92 5.59 5.72 -17.66
C GLY A 92 5.13 5.24 -19.03
N SER A 93 3.82 5.05 -19.15
CA SER A 93 3.15 4.70 -20.39
C SER A 93 1.97 5.63 -20.64
N LYS A 94 1.62 5.79 -21.92
CA LYS A 94 0.45 6.57 -22.33
C LYS A 94 -0.21 5.93 -23.54
N ARG A 95 -1.37 5.29 -23.35
CA ARG A 95 -2.19 4.70 -24.41
C ARG A 95 -3.67 4.79 -24.04
N PHE A 96 -4.55 4.73 -25.02
CA PHE A 96 -6.00 4.73 -24.79
C PHE A 96 -6.50 5.88 -23.89
N SER A 97 -5.90 7.06 -24.03
CA SER A 97 -6.17 8.24 -23.18
C SER A 97 -5.87 8.07 -21.69
N ILE A 98 -5.23 6.98 -21.30
CA ILE A 98 -4.72 6.72 -19.96
C ILE A 98 -3.21 6.99 -19.97
N GLN A 99 -2.76 7.81 -19.03
CA GLN A 99 -1.35 8.05 -18.76
C GLN A 99 -1.03 7.51 -17.38
N TYR A 100 -0.14 6.52 -17.32
CA TYR A 100 0.27 5.85 -16.09
C TYR A 100 1.78 6.07 -15.90
N THR A 101 2.18 6.72 -14.81
CA THR A 101 3.57 7.16 -14.65
C THR A 101 4.10 6.85 -13.26
N LEU A 102 5.37 6.44 -13.21
CA LEU A 102 6.13 6.40 -11.97
C LEU A 102 6.70 7.78 -11.68
N LYS A 103 6.30 8.37 -10.56
CA LYS A 103 6.74 9.69 -10.14
C LYS A 103 8.02 9.67 -9.33
N GLY A 104 8.26 8.62 -8.56
CA GLY A 104 9.46 8.46 -7.75
C GLY A 104 9.49 7.14 -7.03
N ILE A 105 10.70 6.71 -6.68
CA ILE A 105 10.96 5.57 -5.80
C ILE A 105 11.71 6.12 -4.60
N TYR A 106 11.26 5.72 -3.41
CA TYR A 106 11.87 6.11 -2.15
C TYR A 106 12.25 4.87 -1.36
N THR A 107 13.19 5.01 -0.42
CA THR A 107 13.58 3.91 0.45
C THR A 107 13.76 4.36 1.91
N HIS A 108 13.32 3.51 2.82
CA HIS A 108 13.50 3.66 4.27
C HIS A 108 13.55 2.27 4.92
N ASN A 109 14.55 2.02 5.75
CA ASN A 109 14.78 0.75 6.48
C ASN A 109 14.42 -0.54 5.73
N GLY A 110 14.93 -0.71 4.51
CA GLY A 110 14.71 -1.94 3.73
C GLY A 110 13.33 -2.04 3.08
N LEU A 111 12.52 -1.00 3.12
CA LEU A 111 11.28 -0.85 2.35
C LEU A 111 11.50 0.07 1.14
N LEU A 112 10.74 -0.19 0.09
CA LEU A 112 10.67 0.62 -1.12
C LEU A 112 9.27 1.20 -1.27
N TYR A 113 9.18 2.50 -1.60
CA TYR A 113 7.92 3.21 -1.79
C TYR A 113 7.82 3.69 -3.23
N PHE A 114 6.81 3.22 -3.96
CA PHE A 114 6.57 3.57 -5.35
C PHE A 114 5.45 4.60 -5.42
N HIS A 115 5.79 5.84 -5.75
CA HIS A 115 4.81 6.89 -5.97
C HIS A 115 4.39 6.91 -7.44
N MET A 116 3.11 6.64 -7.70
CA MET A 116 2.59 6.53 -9.05
C MET A 116 1.44 7.51 -9.29
N GLN A 117 1.21 7.83 -10.55
CA GLN A 117 0.14 8.70 -10.99
C GLN A 117 -0.60 8.07 -12.17
N LEU A 118 -1.92 8.09 -12.10
CA LEU A 118 -2.84 7.69 -13.14
C LEU A 118 -3.64 8.92 -13.59
N LYS A 119 -3.54 9.28 -14.87
CA LYS A 119 -4.30 10.37 -15.47
C LYS A 119 -5.22 9.81 -16.55
N ASN A 120 -6.52 9.98 -16.35
CA ASN A 120 -7.53 9.67 -17.34
C ASN A 120 -7.88 10.94 -18.12
N SER A 121 -7.45 11.01 -19.38
CA SER A 121 -7.73 12.14 -20.27
C SER A 121 -8.98 11.92 -21.12
N SER A 122 -9.66 10.78 -20.99
CA SER A 122 -10.92 10.49 -21.68
C SER A 122 -12.12 11.04 -20.89
N ASN A 123 -13.31 10.99 -21.49
CA ASN A 123 -14.56 11.26 -20.78
C ASN A 123 -15.10 10.01 -20.05
N VAL A 124 -14.64 8.82 -20.45
CA VAL A 124 -15.11 7.54 -19.91
C VAL A 124 -14.29 7.21 -18.65
N PRO A 125 -14.93 6.94 -17.51
CA PRO A 125 -14.25 6.48 -16.30
C PRO A 125 -13.40 5.24 -16.57
N PHE A 126 -12.39 4.98 -15.74
CA PHE A 126 -11.57 3.77 -15.82
C PHE A 126 -11.69 3.03 -14.50
N ASP A 127 -12.30 1.85 -14.54
CA ASP A 127 -12.42 0.93 -13.42
C ASP A 127 -11.15 0.10 -13.33
N VAL A 128 -10.37 0.30 -12.26
CA VAL A 128 -9.10 -0.41 -12.07
C VAL A 128 -9.42 -1.81 -11.57
N ASP A 129 -8.99 -2.84 -12.30
CA ASP A 129 -9.09 -4.24 -11.86
C ASP A 129 -7.95 -4.54 -10.89
N TYR A 130 -6.72 -4.39 -11.38
CA TYR A 130 -5.52 -4.63 -10.59
C TYR A 130 -4.33 -3.82 -11.07
N ILE A 131 -3.40 -3.62 -10.14
CA ILE A 131 -2.05 -3.13 -10.37
C ILE A 131 -1.10 -4.21 -9.90
N THR A 132 -0.17 -4.64 -10.76
CA THR A 132 0.75 -5.74 -10.44
C THR A 132 2.19 -5.34 -10.67
N PHE A 133 3.06 -5.77 -9.75
CA PHE A 133 4.52 -5.66 -9.85
C PHE A 133 5.07 -7.05 -10.17
N LYS A 134 5.83 -7.19 -11.25
CA LYS A 134 6.37 -8.49 -11.67
C LYS A 134 7.82 -8.38 -12.10
N ILE A 135 8.68 -9.26 -11.61
CA ILE A 135 10.03 -9.44 -12.15
C ILE A 135 9.93 -10.47 -13.27
N VAL A 136 10.35 -10.07 -14.47
CA VAL A 136 10.31 -10.92 -15.67
C VAL A 136 11.67 -10.93 -16.37
N ASP A 137 11.96 -11.99 -17.11
CA ASP A 137 13.16 -12.08 -17.94
C ASP A 137 13.12 -11.02 -19.05
N LYS A 138 14.25 -10.36 -19.31
CA LYS A 138 14.41 -9.49 -20.49
C LYS A 138 14.28 -10.38 -21.73
N LYS A 139 13.43 -9.99 -22.69
CA LYS A 139 13.23 -10.78 -23.91
C LYS A 139 14.53 -10.84 -24.73
N VAL A 140 15.28 -11.93 -24.57
CA VAL A 140 16.35 -12.32 -25.49
C VAL A 140 15.75 -13.34 -26.45
N ALA A 141 15.98 -13.17 -27.75
CA ALA A 141 15.30 -13.84 -28.87
C ALA A 141 15.39 -15.39 -28.94
N LYS A 142 15.75 -16.09 -27.86
CA LYS A 142 16.03 -17.54 -27.84
C LYS A 142 15.43 -18.34 -26.67
N ARG A 143 14.51 -17.81 -25.85
CA ARG A 143 13.82 -18.59 -24.80
C ARG A 143 12.30 -18.54 -24.92
N THR A 144 11.68 -19.72 -24.90
CA THR A 144 10.23 -19.94 -25.06
C THR A 144 9.47 -19.95 -23.73
N ALA A 145 10.18 -20.03 -22.59
CA ALA A 145 9.59 -19.97 -21.26
C ALA A 145 10.02 -18.68 -20.55
N ILE A 146 9.05 -17.84 -20.20
CA ILE A 146 9.23 -16.62 -19.41
C ILE A 146 8.87 -16.98 -17.97
N GLN A 147 9.80 -16.81 -17.03
CA GLN A 147 9.48 -16.92 -15.61
C GLN A 147 9.05 -15.55 -15.08
N GLU A 148 7.83 -15.48 -14.56
CA GLU A 148 7.30 -14.29 -13.89
C GLU A 148 7.29 -14.51 -12.38
N GLN A 149 7.88 -13.58 -11.64
CA GLN A 149 7.75 -13.52 -10.18
C GLN A 149 6.91 -12.30 -9.81
N VAL A 150 5.69 -12.54 -9.31
CA VAL A 150 4.84 -11.48 -8.78
C VAL A 150 5.40 -10.99 -7.45
N ILE A 151 5.52 -9.66 -7.29
CA ILE A 151 5.89 -9.01 -6.04
C ILE A 151 4.64 -8.36 -5.46
N MET A 152 4.21 -8.85 -4.30
CA MET A 152 3.02 -8.33 -3.64
C MET A 152 3.36 -7.06 -2.86
N PRO A 153 2.62 -5.97 -3.02
CA PRO A 153 2.74 -4.81 -2.13
C PRO A 153 2.37 -5.19 -0.69
N LEU A 154 3.17 -4.69 0.25
CA LEU A 154 2.89 -4.81 1.68
C LEU A 154 1.75 -3.88 2.06
N ARG A 155 1.77 -2.63 1.58
CA ARG A 155 0.74 -1.63 1.85
C ARG A 155 0.45 -0.78 0.61
N ALA A 156 -0.75 -0.22 0.55
CA ALA A 156 -1.16 0.71 -0.49
C ALA A 156 -1.85 1.93 0.14
N HIS A 157 -1.41 3.13 -0.22
CA HIS A 157 -2.06 4.38 0.15
C HIS A 157 -2.78 4.96 -1.08
N ASN A 158 -4.06 5.33 -0.88
CA ASN A 158 -5.00 5.67 -1.94
C ASN A 158 -5.11 4.55 -2.99
N ASN A 159 -5.52 3.36 -2.56
CA ASN A 159 -5.66 2.20 -3.44
C ASN A 159 -6.71 2.50 -4.53
N LEU A 160 -6.26 2.61 -5.77
CA LEU A 160 -7.10 3.06 -6.89
C LEU A 160 -7.93 1.89 -7.41
N THR A 161 -9.24 1.96 -7.19
CA THR A 161 -10.23 1.05 -7.80
C THR A 161 -11.01 1.72 -8.93
N TYR A 162 -10.98 3.05 -9.01
CA TYR A 162 -11.75 3.85 -9.95
C TYR A 162 -11.07 5.18 -10.23
N ILE A 163 -11.11 5.65 -11.48
CA ILE A 163 -10.78 7.03 -11.83
C ILE A 163 -11.77 7.59 -12.85
N GLY A 164 -12.43 8.68 -12.49
CA GLY A 164 -13.37 9.37 -13.37
C GLY A 164 -12.73 9.93 -14.65
N GLY A 165 -13.56 10.27 -15.62
CA GLY A 165 -13.13 10.98 -16.82
C GLY A 165 -12.48 12.32 -16.47
N LYS A 166 -11.44 12.72 -17.22
CA LYS A 166 -10.68 13.97 -17.02
C LYS A 166 -10.10 14.16 -15.62
N LYS A 167 -9.88 13.08 -14.87
CA LYS A 167 -9.29 13.11 -13.52
C LYS A 167 -7.84 12.64 -13.53
N THR A 168 -7.13 12.99 -12.47
CA THR A 168 -5.78 12.50 -12.18
C THR A 168 -5.74 12.08 -10.73
N GLU A 169 -5.36 10.83 -10.51
CA GLU A 169 -5.22 10.22 -9.19
C GLU A 169 -3.81 9.68 -8.99
N ARG A 170 -3.44 9.44 -7.74
CA ARG A 170 -2.12 8.96 -7.35
C ARG A 170 -2.25 7.83 -6.35
N CYS A 171 -1.25 6.97 -6.28
CA CYS A 171 -1.16 5.95 -5.26
C CYS A 171 0.29 5.78 -4.84
N VAL A 172 0.49 5.33 -3.60
CA VAL A 172 1.81 4.98 -3.09
C VAL A 172 1.75 3.53 -2.64
N PHE A 173 2.63 2.70 -3.18
CA PHE A 173 2.77 1.30 -2.77
C PHE A 173 4.05 1.12 -1.97
N THR A 174 3.97 0.35 -0.89
CA THR A 174 5.12 -0.07 -0.09
C THR A 174 5.42 -1.52 -0.42
N LEU A 175 6.66 -1.81 -0.80
CA LEU A 175 7.14 -3.16 -1.11
C LEU A 175 8.37 -3.46 -0.24
N GLN A 176 8.56 -4.73 0.09
CA GLN A 176 9.82 -5.21 0.66
C GLN A 176 10.94 -4.93 -0.35
N LYS A 177 12.12 -4.51 0.10
CA LYS A 177 13.28 -4.40 -0.80
C LYS A 177 13.59 -5.77 -1.44
N PHE A 178 13.73 -5.76 -2.75
CA PHE A 178 14.11 -6.92 -3.56
C PHE A 178 15.28 -6.54 -4.47
N THR A 179 15.87 -7.55 -5.10
CA THR A 179 16.93 -7.40 -6.10
C THR A 179 16.41 -7.84 -7.47
N ILE A 180 16.73 -7.09 -8.51
CA ILE A 180 16.46 -7.49 -9.90
C ILE A 180 17.78 -8.01 -10.48
N PRO A 181 17.86 -9.30 -10.87
CA PRO A 181 19.01 -9.82 -11.61
C PRO A 181 19.23 -9.08 -12.95
N ASP A 182 20.47 -9.06 -13.44
CA ASP A 182 20.84 -8.28 -14.65
C ASP A 182 20.08 -8.70 -15.92
N ASP A 183 19.72 -9.98 -16.02
CA ASP A 183 18.94 -10.56 -17.12
C ASP A 183 17.41 -10.40 -16.94
N LYS A 184 16.97 -9.76 -15.85
CA LYS A 184 15.56 -9.51 -15.54
C LYS A 184 15.24 -8.03 -15.44
N GLN A 185 13.95 -7.73 -15.39
CA GLN A 185 13.42 -6.37 -15.26
C GLN A 185 12.12 -6.37 -14.47
N LEU A 186 11.84 -5.28 -13.77
CA LEU A 186 10.55 -5.08 -13.11
C LEU A 186 9.57 -4.48 -14.10
N ILE A 187 8.41 -5.10 -14.26
CA ILE A 187 7.27 -4.56 -14.98
C ILE A 187 6.18 -4.19 -13.97
N ILE A 188 5.64 -2.98 -14.13
CA ILE A 188 4.46 -2.54 -13.40
C ILE A 188 3.31 -2.44 -14.40
N GLU A 189 2.22 -3.15 -14.11
CA GLU A 189 1.06 -3.29 -14.97
C GLU A 189 -0.17 -2.68 -14.31
N LEU A 190 -1.02 -2.04 -15.12
CA LEU A 190 -2.32 -1.52 -14.74
C LEU A 190 -3.36 -2.04 -15.73
N ASN A 191 -4.39 -2.69 -15.22
CA ASN A 191 -5.48 -3.26 -15.99
C ASN A 191 -6.82 -2.63 -15.64
N GLU A 192 -7.65 -2.50 -16.67
CA GLU A 192 -9.04 -2.09 -16.55
C GLU A 192 -9.94 -3.32 -16.35
N LYS A 193 -10.92 -3.22 -15.45
CA LYS A 193 -11.91 -4.27 -15.22
C LYS A 193 -12.81 -4.40 -16.45
N GLU A 194 -12.93 -5.61 -16.98
CA GLU A 194 -13.80 -5.94 -18.13
C GLU A 194 -13.59 -5.02 -19.34
N GLY A 195 -12.40 -4.43 -19.47
CA GLY A 195 -12.06 -3.43 -20.49
C GLY A 195 -10.82 -3.78 -21.30
N GLY A 196 -10.57 -3.01 -22.36
CA GLY A 196 -9.41 -3.19 -23.25
C GLY A 196 -8.22 -2.30 -22.93
N ARG A 197 -8.32 -1.39 -21.95
CA ARG A 197 -7.27 -0.40 -21.67
C ARG A 197 -6.24 -0.95 -20.69
N HIS A 198 -5.15 -1.49 -21.24
CA HIS A 198 -3.99 -1.95 -20.47
C HIS A 198 -2.82 -0.96 -20.56
N GLN A 199 -2.11 -0.77 -19.46
CA GLN A 199 -0.88 0.01 -19.39
C GLN A 199 0.23 -0.78 -18.70
N SER A 200 1.45 -0.67 -19.21
CA SER A 200 2.62 -1.21 -18.53
C SER A 200 3.86 -0.39 -18.84
N PHE A 201 4.79 -0.38 -17.89
CA PHE A 201 6.12 0.19 -18.08
C PHE A 201 7.16 -0.61 -17.32
N ILE A 202 8.41 -0.50 -17.76
CA ILE A 202 9.57 -1.17 -17.16
C ILE A 202 10.24 -0.22 -16.18
N VAL A 203 10.68 -0.77 -15.05
CA VAL A 203 11.56 -0.12 -14.07
C VAL A 203 12.88 -0.91 -14.06
N GLU A 204 13.98 -0.21 -14.33
CA GLU A 204 15.29 -0.84 -14.36
C GLU A 204 15.93 -0.87 -12.96
N ASN A 205 16.91 -1.75 -12.78
CA ASN A 205 17.66 -1.81 -11.53
C ASN A 205 18.33 -0.45 -11.20
N ALA A 206 18.79 0.29 -12.21
CA ALA A 206 19.36 1.62 -12.03
C ALA A 206 18.38 2.63 -11.41
N ASP A 207 17.08 2.49 -11.67
CA ASP A 207 16.06 3.35 -11.06
C ASP A 207 15.81 3.01 -9.60
N LEU A 208 15.89 1.72 -9.23
CA LEU A 208 15.82 1.28 -7.84
C LEU A 208 17.04 1.74 -7.04
N VAL A 209 18.24 1.65 -7.60
CA VAL A 209 19.48 2.10 -6.95
C VAL A 209 19.47 3.61 -6.70
N ARG A 210 18.81 4.38 -7.57
CA ARG A 210 18.62 5.83 -7.42
C ARG A 210 17.44 6.22 -6.52
N ALA A 211 16.81 5.26 -5.84
CA ALA A 211 15.70 5.55 -4.93
C ALA A 211 16.11 6.59 -3.88
N LYS A 212 15.25 7.59 -3.66
CA LYS A 212 15.52 8.68 -2.72
C LYS A 212 15.36 8.18 -1.29
N VAL A 213 16.40 8.36 -0.47
CA VAL A 213 16.35 7.96 0.93
C VAL A 213 15.46 8.95 1.71
N ILE A 214 14.55 8.41 2.53
CA ILE A 214 13.77 9.19 3.49
C ILE A 214 14.47 9.06 4.83
N ASN A 215 15.21 10.09 5.24
CA ASN A 215 15.88 10.12 6.55
C ASN A 215 14.98 10.73 7.63
N GLU A 216 14.18 11.73 7.26
CA GLU A 216 13.32 12.47 8.18
C GLU A 216 12.00 12.81 7.47
N LEU A 217 10.88 12.62 8.17
CA LEU A 217 9.58 13.09 7.71
C LEU A 217 9.56 14.61 7.83
N LYS A 218 9.81 15.31 6.73
CA LYS A 218 9.59 16.76 6.68
C LYS A 218 8.09 17.03 6.76
N THR A 219 7.62 17.40 7.95
CA THR A 219 6.32 18.04 8.14
C THR A 219 6.39 19.43 7.54
N LYS A 220 5.68 19.64 6.43
CA LYS A 220 5.33 20.98 5.93
C LYS A 220 3.92 21.32 6.38
#